data_AF-F6XZI4-F1
#
_entry.id   AF-F6XZI4-F1
#
_cell.length_a   1.000
_cell.length_b   1.000
_cell.length_c   1.000
_cell.angle_alpha   90.00
_cell.angle_beta   90.00
_cell.angle_gamma   90.00
#
_symmetry.space_group_name_H-M   'P 1'
#
loop_
_entity.id
_entity.type
_entity.pdbx_description
1 polymer ?
#
loop_
_entity_poly.entity_id
_entity_poly.type
_entity_poly.pdbx_seq_one_letter_code
_entity_poly.pdbx_strand_id
1 'polypeptide(L)'
;MADLVAITKSDGDLIVPARRIQAEYVSALKLLRRRSKVWRPKVIRISARSGEGITEMWDKMKEFQDLMLASGELSAKRQKQQKVWMWNLIQESVLEHFRTHPTVREQIPLLEKKVLRGALSPGLAADLLLKAFQSRD
;
A
#
# COMPACT_ATOMS: atom_id res chain seq x y z
N MET A 1 -3.41 -5.74 -3.69
CA MET A 1 -3.83 -7.10 -4.11
C MET A 1 -3.17 -8.13 -3.19
N ALA A 2 -3.91 -9.16 -2.78
CA ALA A 2 -3.47 -10.13 -1.78
C ALA A 2 -2.66 -11.29 -2.40
N ASP A 3 -1.75 -11.87 -1.62
CA ASP A 3 -0.99 -13.08 -2.00
C ASP A 3 -1.73 -14.37 -1.57
N LEU A 4 -2.58 -14.30 -0.54
CA LEU A 4 -3.48 -15.35 -0.09
C LEU A 4 -4.78 -14.71 0.43
N VAL A 5 -5.93 -15.31 0.13
CA VAL A 5 -7.24 -14.89 0.63
C VAL A 5 -7.81 -16.03 1.48
N ALA A 6 -8.17 -15.73 2.73
CA ALA A 6 -8.80 -16.68 3.63
C ALA A 6 -10.25 -16.27 3.90
N ILE A 7 -11.20 -17.12 3.52
CA ILE A 7 -12.61 -16.96 3.84
C ILE A 7 -12.84 -17.54 5.24
N THR A 8 -13.09 -16.66 6.20
CA THR A 8 -13.20 -17.01 7.62
C THR A 8 -14.58 -17.56 7.97
N LYS A 9 -14.69 -18.14 9.18
CA LYS A 9 -15.94 -18.67 9.76
C LYS A 9 -16.60 -19.75 8.90
N SER A 10 -15.79 -20.58 8.25
CA SER A 10 -16.27 -21.72 7.47
C SER A 10 -16.64 -22.89 8.38
N ASP A 11 -17.64 -22.72 9.24
CA ASP A 11 -18.11 -23.70 10.21
C ASP A 11 -19.65 -23.70 10.32
N GLY A 12 -20.24 -24.84 10.69
CA GLY A 12 -21.69 -25.03 10.80
C GLY A 12 -22.44 -24.65 9.52
N ASP A 13 -23.50 -23.86 9.67
CA ASP A 13 -24.37 -23.43 8.57
C ASP A 13 -23.67 -22.50 7.56
N LEU A 14 -22.50 -21.96 7.92
CA LEU A 14 -21.72 -21.05 7.07
C LEU A 14 -20.77 -21.78 6.10
N ILE A 15 -20.64 -23.11 6.20
CA ILE A 15 -19.77 -23.89 5.29
C ILE A 15 -20.21 -23.72 3.83
N VAL A 16 -21.51 -23.79 3.55
CA VAL A 16 -22.05 -23.68 2.17
C VAL A 16 -21.84 -22.27 1.61
N PRO A 17 -22.24 -21.19 2.31
CA PRO A 17 -21.90 -19.82 1.90
C PRO A 17 -20.40 -19.59 1.70
N ALA A 18 -19.55 -20.09 2.61
CA ALA A 18 -18.11 -19.92 2.52
C ALA A 18 -17.52 -20.60 1.26
N ARG A 19 -18.03 -21.79 0.89
CA ARG A 19 -17.64 -22.48 -0.36
C ARG A 19 -18.04 -21.69 -1.60
N ARG A 20 -19.24 -21.11 -1.61
CA ARG A 20 -19.70 -20.27 -2.72
C ARG A 20 -18.79 -19.05 -2.91
N ILE A 21 -18.52 -18.33 -1.82
CA ILE A 21 -17.63 -17.15 -1.84
C ILE A 21 -16.20 -17.53 -2.24
N GLN A 22 -15.69 -18.68 -1.77
CA GLN A 22 -14.40 -19.19 -2.22
C GLN A 22 -14.35 -19.36 -3.75
N ALA A 23 -15.38 -19.97 -4.35
CA ALA A 23 -15.45 -20.17 -5.80
C ALA A 23 -15.51 -18.83 -6.56
N GLU A 24 -16.27 -17.86 -6.06
CA GLU A 24 -16.34 -16.51 -6.63
C GLU A 24 -14.97 -15.81 -6.63
N TYR A 25 -14.25 -15.81 -5.50
CA TYR A 25 -12.91 -15.22 -5.43
C TYR A 25 -11.89 -15.96 -6.32
N VAL A 26 -11.96 -17.29 -6.38
CA VAL A 26 -11.11 -18.07 -7.30
C VAL A 26 -11.38 -17.67 -8.75
N SER A 27 -12.64 -17.47 -9.13
CA SER A 27 -13.03 -17.01 -10.46
C SER A 27 -12.50 -15.61 -10.73
N ALA A 28 -12.74 -14.66 -9.83
CA ALA A 28 -12.29 -13.28 -9.97
C ALA A 28 -10.76 -13.17 -10.11
N LEU A 29 -10.00 -13.90 -9.28
CA LEU A 29 -8.54 -13.88 -9.32
C LEU A 29 -7.95 -14.45 -10.61
N LYS A 30 -8.67 -15.33 -11.32
CA LYS A 30 -8.25 -15.84 -12.65
C LYS A 30 -8.28 -14.75 -13.73
N LEU A 31 -9.15 -13.74 -13.57
CA LEU A 31 -9.28 -12.63 -14.52
C LEU A 31 -8.19 -11.57 -14.35
N LEU A 32 -7.54 -11.54 -13.17
CA LEU A 32 -6.52 -10.53 -12.87
C LEU A 32 -5.15 -10.94 -13.42
N ARG A 33 -4.39 -9.94 -13.89
CA ARG A 33 -3.00 -10.13 -14.30
C ARG A 33 -2.17 -10.58 -13.10
N ARG A 34 -1.34 -11.61 -13.32
CA ARG A 34 -0.42 -12.12 -12.28
C ARG A 34 0.66 -11.09 -11.96
N ARG A 35 0.92 -10.89 -10.67
CA ARG A 35 1.98 -10.00 -10.17
C ARG A 35 3.34 -10.69 -10.05
N SER A 36 3.32 -11.99 -9.77
CA SER A 36 4.50 -12.83 -9.65
C SER A 36 4.50 -13.86 -10.78
N LYS A 37 5.69 -14.24 -11.26
CA LYS A 37 5.81 -15.33 -12.23
C LYS A 37 5.69 -16.69 -11.55
N VAL A 38 6.08 -16.77 -10.28
CA VAL A 38 6.18 -18.01 -9.51
C VAL A 38 4.99 -18.26 -8.59
N TRP A 39 4.22 -17.21 -8.24
CA TRP A 39 3.08 -17.34 -7.34
C TRP A 39 1.74 -16.97 -7.98
N ARG A 40 0.72 -17.80 -7.72
CA ARG A 40 -0.69 -17.49 -8.01
C ARG A 40 -1.43 -17.35 -6.69
N PRO A 41 -2.17 -16.24 -6.47
CA PRO A 41 -2.97 -16.07 -5.26
C PRO A 41 -3.89 -17.26 -5.00
N LYS A 42 -3.91 -17.73 -3.76
CA LYS A 42 -4.74 -18.86 -3.33
C LYS A 42 -5.93 -18.35 -2.53
N VAL A 43 -7.06 -19.04 -2.65
CA VAL A 43 -8.26 -18.79 -1.84
C VAL A 43 -8.54 -20.04 -1.03
N ILE A 44 -8.49 -19.92 0.29
CA ILE A 44 -8.78 -21.00 1.23
C ILE A 44 -9.94 -20.61 2.13
N ARG A 45 -10.56 -21.60 2.77
CA ARG A 45 -11.53 -21.40 3.83
C ARG A 45 -10.89 -21.78 5.15
N ILE A 46 -11.18 -21.03 6.19
CA ILE A 46 -10.67 -21.30 7.53
C ILE A 46 -11.78 -21.13 8.57
N SER A 47 -11.67 -21.86 9.68
CA SER A 47 -12.42 -21.57 10.90
C SER A 47 -11.45 -21.52 12.08
N ALA A 48 -11.31 -20.34 12.67
CA ALA A 48 -10.55 -20.18 13.90
C ALA A 48 -11.20 -20.91 15.09
N ARG A 49 -12.51 -21.22 14.99
CA ARG A 49 -13.27 -21.89 16.05
C ARG A 49 -13.05 -23.41 16.03
N SER A 50 -13.11 -24.04 14.85
CA SER A 50 -12.90 -25.49 14.72
C SER A 50 -11.44 -25.88 14.43
N GLY A 51 -10.61 -24.93 14.03
CA GLY A 51 -9.24 -25.17 13.58
C GLY A 51 -9.13 -25.54 12.09
N GLU A 52 -10.24 -25.73 11.38
CA GLU A 52 -10.24 -26.09 9.95
C GLU A 52 -9.44 -25.07 9.13
N GLY A 53 -8.53 -25.56 8.27
CA GLY A 53 -7.83 -24.75 7.27
C GLY A 53 -6.64 -23.93 7.79
N ILE A 54 -6.39 -23.90 9.11
CA ILE A 54 -5.31 -23.08 9.70
C ILE A 54 -3.94 -23.66 9.38
N THR A 55 -3.76 -24.98 9.52
CA THR A 55 -2.50 -25.66 9.19
C THR A 55 -2.19 -25.53 7.70
N GLU A 56 -3.21 -25.73 6.85
CA GLU A 56 -3.09 -25.58 5.40
C GLU A 56 -2.76 -24.14 5.01
N MET A 57 -3.32 -23.14 5.70
CA MET A 57 -2.96 -21.74 5.51
C MET A 57 -1.46 -21.51 5.77
N TRP A 58 -0.96 -22.04 6.89
CA TRP A 58 0.45 -21.92 7.25
C TRP A 58 1.37 -22.61 6.24
N ASP A 59 0.99 -23.80 5.75
CA ASP A 59 1.74 -24.49 4.71
C ASP A 59 1.79 -23.71 3.41
N LYS A 60 0.69 -23.04 3.02
CA LYS A 60 0.69 -22.13 1.86
C LYS A 60 1.52 -20.87 2.07
N MET A 61 1.62 -20.37 3.30
CA MET A 61 2.51 -19.25 3.63
C MET A 61 3.99 -19.64 3.50
N LYS A 62 4.37 -20.83 3.97
CA LYS A 62 5.73 -21.37 3.78
C LYS A 62 6.03 -21.61 2.31
N GLU A 63 5.12 -22.25 1.57
CA GLU A 63 5.26 -22.46 0.11
C GLU A 63 5.49 -21.13 -0.63
N PHE A 64 4.73 -20.08 -0.27
CA PHE A 64 4.93 -18.74 -0.83
C PHE A 64 6.32 -18.19 -0.50
N GLN A 65 6.75 -18.29 0.77
CA GLN A 65 8.05 -17.81 1.20
C GLN A 65 9.18 -18.47 0.40
N ASP A 66 9.16 -19.81 0.30
CA ASP A 66 10.20 -20.58 -0.39
C ASP A 66 10.28 -20.24 -1.87
N LEU A 67 9.14 -20.17 -2.56
CA LEU A 67 9.09 -19.80 -3.98
C LEU A 67 9.59 -18.36 -4.23
N MET A 68 9.22 -17.43 -3.35
CA MET A 68 9.63 -16.03 -3.48
C MET A 68 11.11 -15.81 -3.14
N LEU A 69 11.67 -16.61 -2.24
CA LEU A 69 13.11 -16.64 -1.96
C LEU A 69 13.88 -17.25 -3.13
N ALA A 70 13.48 -18.43 -3.60
CA ALA A 70 14.14 -19.14 -4.69
C ALA A 70 14.14 -18.34 -6.00
N SER A 71 13.08 -17.58 -6.27
CA SER A 71 12.99 -16.69 -7.45
C SER A 71 13.71 -15.35 -7.29
N GLY A 72 14.14 -15.00 -6.08
CA GLY A 72 14.67 -13.67 -5.75
C GLY A 72 13.63 -12.54 -5.71
N GLU A 73 12.36 -12.81 -6.05
CA GLU A 73 11.28 -11.80 -6.06
C GLU A 73 11.05 -11.20 -4.66
N LEU A 74 11.29 -11.96 -3.58
CA LEU A 74 11.15 -11.48 -2.20
C LEU A 74 12.13 -10.36 -1.88
N SER A 75 13.41 -10.54 -2.24
CA SER A 75 14.47 -9.55 -2.01
C SER A 75 14.19 -8.28 -2.81
N ALA A 76 13.87 -8.43 -4.10
CA ALA A 76 13.51 -7.31 -4.97
C ALA A 76 12.29 -6.52 -4.44
N LYS A 77 11.25 -7.22 -3.96
CA LYS A 77 10.07 -6.59 -3.35
C LYS A 77 10.45 -5.80 -2.09
N ARG A 78 11.29 -6.35 -1.22
CA ARG A 78 11.78 -5.67 -0.01
C ARG A 78 12.61 -4.43 -0.33
N GLN A 79 13.55 -4.51 -1.28
CA GLN A 79 14.35 -3.35 -1.71
C GLN A 79 13.46 -2.24 -2.26
N LYS A 80 12.46 -2.58 -3.08
CA LYS A 80 11.49 -1.59 -3.59
C LYS A 80 10.69 -0.95 -2.46
N GLN A 81 10.22 -1.74 -1.49
CA GLN A 81 9.51 -1.24 -0.32
C GLN A 81 10.37 -0.31 0.54
N GLN A 82 11.63 -0.69 0.79
CA GLN A 82 12.60 0.13 1.54
C GLN A 82 12.84 1.47 0.85
N LYS A 83 13.03 1.47 -0.48
CA LYS A 83 13.18 2.72 -1.25
C LYS A 83 11.96 3.62 -1.11
N VAL A 84 10.75 3.07 -1.27
CA VAL A 84 9.50 3.85 -1.12
C VAL A 84 9.38 4.39 0.30
N TRP A 85 9.65 3.55 1.31
CA TRP A 85 9.54 3.96 2.71
C TRP A 85 10.53 5.07 3.06
N MET A 86 11.79 4.93 2.65
CA MET A 86 12.82 5.97 2.82
C MET A 86 12.39 7.30 2.21
N TRP A 87 11.90 7.30 0.96
CA TRP A 87 11.44 8.53 0.31
C TRP A 87 10.21 9.15 0.97
N ASN A 88 9.29 8.33 1.48
CA ASN A 88 8.13 8.85 2.23
C ASN A 88 8.58 9.57 3.51
N LEU A 89 9.52 8.98 4.27
CA LEU A 89 10.07 9.60 5.47
C LEU A 89 10.79 10.91 5.16
N ILE A 90 11.58 10.94 4.08
CA ILE A 90 12.25 12.16 3.60
C ILE A 90 11.20 13.20 3.22
N GLN A 91 10.19 12.83 2.42
CA GLN A 91 9.16 13.76 1.96
C GLN A 91 8.37 14.34 3.13
N GLU A 92 7.94 13.51 4.09
CA GLU A 92 7.23 13.95 5.29
C GLU A 92 8.09 14.92 6.10
N SER A 93 9.35 14.58 6.34
CA SER A 93 10.28 15.44 7.08
C SER A 93 10.56 16.75 6.35
N VAL A 94 10.78 16.71 5.02
CA VAL A 94 11.03 17.90 4.21
C VAL A 94 9.81 18.82 4.23
N LEU A 95 8.61 18.27 4.06
CA LEU A 95 7.37 19.04 4.10
C LEU A 95 7.13 19.64 5.50
N GLU A 96 7.45 18.91 6.57
CA GLU A 96 7.39 19.41 7.95
C GLU A 96 8.32 20.62 8.16
N HIS A 97 9.59 20.48 7.81
CA HIS A 97 10.56 21.59 7.96
C HIS A 97 10.19 22.78 7.06
N PHE A 98 9.68 22.51 5.85
CA PHE A 98 9.24 23.56 4.94
C PHE A 98 8.04 24.33 5.49
N ARG A 99 6.99 23.65 5.95
CA ARG A 99 5.76 24.29 6.45
C ARG A 99 5.95 25.03 7.78
N THR A 100 6.91 24.59 8.59
CA THR A 100 7.23 25.21 9.89
C THR A 100 8.26 26.34 9.77
N HIS A 101 8.93 26.49 8.63
CA HIS A 101 9.87 27.59 8.40
C HIS A 101 9.16 28.94 8.55
N PRO A 102 9.68 29.88 9.38
CA PRO A 102 8.98 31.13 9.71
C PRO A 102 8.51 31.93 8.48
N THR A 103 9.41 32.17 7.52
CA THR A 103 9.13 32.93 6.29
C THR A 103 8.09 32.25 5.41
N VAL A 104 8.09 30.91 5.34
CA VAL A 104 7.14 30.14 4.54
C VAL A 104 5.77 30.18 5.23
N ARG A 105 5.74 29.92 6.54
CA ARG A 105 4.53 29.94 7.36
C ARG A 105 3.79 31.27 7.28
N GLU A 106 4.53 32.38 7.24
CA GLU A 106 3.96 33.72 7.09
C GLU A 106 3.34 33.95 5.69
N GLN A 107 3.96 33.44 4.63
CA GLN A 107 3.52 33.69 3.25
C GLN A 107 2.39 32.76 2.77
N ILE A 108 2.24 31.56 3.36
CA ILE A 108 1.24 30.55 2.94
C ILE A 108 -0.18 31.15 2.84
N PRO A 109 -0.75 31.80 3.87
CA PRO A 109 -2.14 32.25 3.81
C PRO A 109 -2.41 33.28 2.70
N LEU A 110 -1.43 34.14 2.41
CA LEU A 110 -1.54 35.14 1.35
C LEU A 110 -1.50 34.48 -0.03
N LEU A 111 -0.60 33.53 -0.24
CA LEU A 111 -0.43 32.86 -1.53
C LEU A 111 -1.59 31.91 -1.83
N GLU A 112 -2.12 31.18 -0.84
CA GLU A 112 -3.35 30.38 -0.99
C GLU A 112 -4.52 31.24 -1.46
N LYS A 113 -4.71 32.41 -0.86
CA LYS A 113 -5.78 33.35 -1.25
C LYS A 113 -5.62 33.85 -2.69
N LYS A 114 -4.39 34.09 -3.15
CA LYS A 114 -4.11 34.48 -4.54
C LYS A 114 -4.40 33.35 -5.53
N VAL A 115 -4.07 32.11 -5.15
CA VAL A 115 -4.36 30.91 -5.97
C VAL A 115 -5.85 30.67 -6.08
N LEU A 116 -6.58 30.68 -4.97
CA LEU A 116 -8.04 30.46 -4.96
C LEU A 116 -8.82 31.53 -5.75
N ARG A 117 -8.27 32.73 -5.86
CA ARG A 117 -8.86 33.84 -6.66
C ARG A 117 -8.44 33.81 -8.14
N GLY A 118 -7.61 32.84 -8.56
CA GLY A 118 -7.09 32.76 -9.92
C GLY A 118 -6.05 33.83 -10.27
N ALA A 119 -5.56 34.59 -9.29
CA ALA A 119 -4.55 35.64 -9.50
C ALA A 119 -3.12 35.07 -9.61
N LEU A 120 -2.91 33.82 -9.21
CA LEU A 120 -1.63 33.11 -9.28
C LEU A 120 -1.88 31.62 -9.54
N SER A 121 -1.03 30.96 -10.31
CA SER A 121 -1.12 29.50 -10.49
C SER A 121 -0.50 28.76 -9.28
N PRO A 122 -0.93 27.51 -8.99
CA PRO A 122 -0.32 26.71 -7.92
C PRO A 122 1.20 26.52 -8.09
N GLY A 123 1.68 26.35 -9.33
CA GLY A 123 3.10 26.22 -9.62
C GLY A 123 3.90 27.47 -9.28
N LEU A 124 3.42 28.65 -9.68
CA LEU A 124 4.07 29.92 -9.34
C LEU A 124 4.03 30.21 -7.82
N ALA A 125 2.94 29.85 -7.14
CA ALA A 125 2.86 29.97 -5.68
C ALA A 125 3.89 29.06 -4.98
N ALA A 126 4.06 27.82 -5.45
CA ALA A 126 5.08 26.91 -4.94
C ALA A 126 6.50 27.45 -5.16
N ASP A 127 6.80 28.01 -6.34
CA ASP A 127 8.11 28.62 -6.62
C ASP A 127 8.41 29.80 -5.70
N LEU A 128 7.41 30.64 -5.40
CA LEU A 128 7.58 31.75 -4.47
C LEU A 128 7.86 31.26 -3.04
N LEU A 129 7.14 30.25 -2.56
CA LEU A 129 7.40 29.64 -1.25
C LEU A 129 8.78 28.98 -1.19
N LEU A 130 9.21 28.30 -2.26
CA LEU A 130 10.54 27.71 -2.36
C LEU A 130 11.65 28.77 -2.33
N LYS A 131 11.46 29.89 -3.05
CA LYS A 131 12.39 31.03 -2.98
C LYS A 131 12.45 31.63 -1.58
N ALA A 132 11.30 31.82 -0.94
CA ALA A 132 11.23 32.32 0.44
C ALA A 132 11.92 31.40 1.45
N PHE A 133 11.92 30.08 1.20
CA PHE A 133 12.65 29.10 2.02
C PHE A 133 14.17 29.10 1.77
N GLN A 134 14.61 29.34 0.53
CA GLN A 134 16.03 29.33 0.15
C GLN A 134 16.76 30.64 0.45
N SER A 135 16.02 31.75 0.57
CA SER A 135 16.57 33.06 0.85
C SER A 135 17.02 33.07 2.31
N ARG A 136 18.31 32.79 2.54
CA ARG A 136 18.97 33.00 3.83
C ARG A 136 18.97 34.49 4.15
N ASP A 137 18.60 34.84 5.37
CA ASP A 137 19.27 35.94 6.08
C ASP A 137 20.67 35.46 6.52
#